data_AF-A0A143HHH5-F1
#
_entry.id   AF-A0A143HHH5-F1
#
_cell.length_a   1.000
_cell.length_b   1.000
_cell.length_c   1.000
_cell.angle_alpha   90.00
_cell.angle_beta   90.00
_cell.angle_gamma   90.00
#
_symmetry.space_group_name_H-M   'P 1'
#
loop_
_entity.id
_entity.type
_entity.pdbx_description
1 polymer ?
#
loop_
_entity_poly.entity_id
_entity_poly.type
_entity_poly.pdbx_seq_one_letter_code
_entity_poly.pdbx_strand_id
1 'polypeptide(L)'
;MRELDDRPLPLNISQEEITTERIKNLRKQYIDEGYKRWPNHFSANKRMHLQALTKEEIESVGLPKEIFWKMVEFNVSAKGGLSFERIAAISERIDFLASEYCTYRERIARDFSGEEEIKQIEKLEDIWSRGLERLINAYTETVGDFFERNGAVGEKEYMRHSILVIYQQKVDQYKEFLEQNPDYAQLKGSQDAWLERDSYFMGDLLRLLFSGVKMQAQLTNSGDGYQVIDLAAAGAFYQSAKKWLINQKSTAVSEEQLGVELGFLAMKLVVLLQTEELSASLKEKLKGVYDSFVDYKIEDLNKRQEEAKHDPYSIQAHSYSKLDAESVHYWLRQMRTSIQQGNVEKIFLEIIPLAYEEFQKKTVEKSELERYQQPNDWDDFFSDAEHITYPAGKPDDFHYNTMMIDWNIFIEKIANQSSFMVMNDKRL
;
A
#
# COMPACT_ATOMS: atom_id res chain seq x y z
N MET A 1 -17.07 47.01 -6.64
CA MET A 1 -17.95 46.21 -7.52
C MET A 1 -17.47 46.36 -8.95
N ARG A 2 -16.67 45.40 -9.42
CA ARG A 2 -16.46 45.10 -10.84
C ARG A 2 -16.90 43.65 -10.98
N GLU A 3 -17.90 43.41 -11.81
CA GLU A 3 -18.40 42.08 -12.14
C GLU A 3 -17.25 41.28 -12.79
N LEU A 4 -16.95 40.12 -12.22
CA LEU A 4 -16.07 39.13 -12.81
C LEU A 4 -16.90 38.35 -13.84
N ASP A 5 -16.37 38.34 -15.06
CA ASP A 5 -16.90 37.68 -16.25
C ASP A 5 -16.85 36.15 -16.07
N ASP A 6 -18.00 35.54 -15.78
CA ASP A 6 -18.21 34.10 -15.53
C ASP A 6 -18.28 33.27 -16.84
N ARG A 7 -17.49 33.63 -17.84
CA ARG A 7 -17.40 32.84 -19.08
C ARG A 7 -16.25 31.83 -18.99
N PRO A 8 -16.51 30.52 -19.13
CA PRO A 8 -15.44 29.53 -19.21
C PRO A 8 -14.56 29.85 -20.42
N LEU A 9 -13.24 29.90 -20.18
CA LEU A 9 -12.24 30.00 -21.23
C LEU A 9 -12.44 28.82 -22.22
N PRO A 10 -12.35 29.05 -23.54
CA PRO A 10 -12.61 28.01 -24.52
C PRO A 10 -11.50 26.95 -24.47
N LEU A 11 -11.84 25.77 -23.95
CA LEU A 11 -11.09 24.52 -24.10
C LEU A 11 -11.22 24.06 -25.56
N ASN A 12 -10.30 24.51 -26.42
CA ASN A 12 -10.32 24.19 -27.85
C ASN A 12 -9.25 23.15 -28.21
N ILE A 13 -9.37 21.96 -27.62
CA ILE A 13 -8.98 20.64 -28.14
C ILE A 13 -10.01 19.68 -27.53
N SER A 14 -10.78 18.94 -28.34
CA SER A 14 -11.82 18.06 -27.79
C SER A 14 -11.18 16.95 -26.95
N GLN A 15 -11.79 16.62 -25.80
CA GLN A 15 -11.32 15.52 -24.93
C GLN A 15 -11.17 14.18 -25.67
N GLU A 16 -11.86 14.00 -26.79
CA GLU A 16 -11.76 12.83 -27.68
C GLU A 16 -10.38 12.70 -28.37
N GLU A 17 -9.79 13.81 -28.83
CA GLU A 17 -8.50 13.78 -29.56
C GLU A 17 -7.33 13.43 -28.62
N ILE A 18 -7.35 13.96 -27.39
CA ILE A 18 -6.35 13.67 -26.33
C ILE A 18 -6.43 12.20 -25.90
N THR A 19 -7.64 11.63 -25.83
CA THR A 19 -7.86 10.22 -25.49
C THR A 19 -7.35 9.30 -26.60
N THR A 20 -7.58 9.66 -27.86
CA THR A 20 -7.15 8.87 -29.02
C THR A 20 -5.63 8.81 -29.16
N GLU A 21 -4.91 9.92 -28.97
CA GLU A 21 -3.45 9.94 -29.08
C GLU A 21 -2.76 9.24 -27.90
N ARG A 22 -3.33 9.36 -26.68
CA ARG A 22 -2.87 8.55 -25.52
C ARG A 22 -3.07 7.06 -25.76
N ILE A 23 -4.25 6.64 -26.24
CA ILE A 23 -4.52 5.24 -26.59
C ILE A 23 -3.51 4.71 -27.60
N LYS A 24 -3.21 5.49 -28.66
CA LYS A 24 -2.22 5.10 -29.67
C LYS A 24 -0.81 4.94 -29.10
N ASN A 25 -0.35 5.88 -28.29
CA ASN A 25 0.99 5.82 -27.68
C ASN A 25 1.12 4.67 -26.69
N LEU A 26 0.09 4.42 -25.88
CA LEU A 26 0.05 3.30 -24.94
C LEU A 26 -0.04 1.95 -25.65
N ARG A 27 -0.84 1.85 -26.71
CA ARG A 27 -0.89 0.69 -27.58
C ARG A 27 0.49 0.40 -28.17
N LYS A 28 1.15 1.43 -28.72
CA LYS A 28 2.50 1.28 -29.29
C LYS A 28 3.51 0.79 -28.25
N GLN A 29 3.55 1.41 -27.06
CA GLN A 29 4.43 0.99 -25.98
C GLN A 29 4.14 -0.46 -25.55
N TYR A 30 2.87 -0.81 -25.40
CA TYR A 30 2.49 -2.16 -24.98
C TYR A 30 2.82 -3.19 -26.06
N ILE A 31 2.62 -2.88 -27.34
CA ILE A 31 3.03 -3.72 -28.46
C ILE A 31 4.56 -3.93 -28.40
N ASP A 32 5.34 -2.85 -28.27
CA ASP A 32 6.81 -2.90 -28.23
C ASP A 32 7.35 -3.73 -27.04
N GLU A 33 6.65 -3.70 -25.90
CA GLU A 33 6.98 -4.50 -24.72
C GLU A 33 6.38 -5.92 -24.74
N GLY A 34 5.24 -6.09 -25.41
CA GLY A 34 4.45 -7.31 -25.48
C GLY A 34 5.23 -8.46 -26.10
N TYR A 35 5.83 -8.24 -27.27
CA TYR A 35 6.64 -9.28 -27.95
C TYR A 35 7.75 -9.86 -27.05
N LYS A 36 8.29 -9.06 -26.12
CA LYS A 36 9.33 -9.51 -25.18
C LYS A 36 8.78 -10.38 -24.05
N ARG A 37 7.50 -10.20 -23.70
CA ARG A 37 6.82 -10.87 -22.59
C ARG A 37 6.16 -12.18 -23.00
N TRP A 38 5.72 -12.32 -24.26
CA TRP A 38 4.84 -13.43 -24.71
C TRP A 38 5.33 -14.84 -24.40
N PRO A 39 6.61 -15.21 -24.59
CA PRO A 39 7.03 -16.57 -24.29
C PRO A 39 6.93 -16.91 -22.81
N ASN A 40 6.60 -16.00 -21.90
CA ASN A 40 6.55 -16.27 -20.46
C ASN A 40 5.13 -16.31 -19.88
N HIS A 41 4.10 -15.95 -20.66
CA HIS A 41 2.71 -15.89 -20.19
C HIS A 41 1.86 -17.13 -20.51
N PHE A 42 2.41 -18.10 -21.25
CA PHE A 42 1.68 -19.29 -21.68
C PHE A 42 2.23 -20.59 -21.06
N SER A 43 1.49 -21.69 -21.15
CA SER A 43 1.95 -23.02 -20.69
C SER A 43 3.18 -23.46 -21.48
N ALA A 44 4.05 -24.33 -20.93
CA ALA A 44 5.25 -24.80 -21.65
C ALA A 44 4.98 -25.23 -23.10
N ASN A 45 3.91 -26.00 -23.33
CA ASN A 45 3.52 -26.44 -24.68
C ASN A 45 3.06 -25.28 -25.57
N LYS A 46 2.33 -24.30 -25.02
CA LYS A 46 1.90 -23.10 -25.76
C LYS A 46 3.04 -22.12 -25.99
N ARG A 47 4.01 -22.05 -25.07
CA ARG A 47 5.26 -21.30 -25.25
C ARG A 47 6.04 -21.89 -26.42
N MET A 48 6.20 -23.21 -26.46
CA MET A 48 6.86 -23.88 -27.58
C MET A 48 6.09 -23.66 -28.90
N HIS A 49 4.76 -23.68 -28.88
CA HIS A 49 3.96 -23.39 -30.06
C HIS A 49 4.11 -21.94 -30.53
N LEU A 50 4.01 -20.95 -29.63
CA LEU A 50 4.17 -19.53 -29.94
C LEU A 50 5.61 -19.17 -30.34
N GLN A 51 6.62 -19.82 -29.73
CA GLN A 51 8.03 -19.68 -30.12
C GLN A 51 8.32 -20.25 -31.51
N ALA A 52 7.47 -21.16 -32.00
CA ALA A 52 7.59 -21.74 -33.34
C ALA A 52 6.89 -20.90 -34.41
N LEU A 53 6.10 -19.88 -34.04
CA LEU A 53 5.43 -18.97 -34.96
C LEU A 53 6.25 -17.69 -35.14
N THR A 54 6.29 -17.15 -36.36
CA THR A 54 6.81 -15.80 -36.61
C THR A 54 5.85 -14.74 -36.09
N LYS A 55 6.31 -13.49 -36.02
CA LYS A 55 5.48 -12.34 -35.66
C LYS A 55 4.27 -12.21 -36.60
N GLU A 56 4.50 -12.36 -37.89
CA GLU A 56 3.47 -12.31 -38.93
C GLU A 56 2.48 -13.47 -38.81
N GLU A 57 2.94 -14.65 -38.40
CA GLU A 57 2.08 -15.81 -38.15
C GLU A 57 1.19 -15.59 -36.91
N ILE A 58 1.72 -15.04 -35.81
CA ILE A 58 0.93 -14.67 -34.62
C ILE A 58 -0.10 -13.58 -34.96
N GLU A 59 0.29 -12.56 -35.73
CA GLU A 59 -0.60 -11.49 -36.17
C GLU A 59 -1.73 -12.01 -37.06
N SER A 60 -1.46 -13.03 -37.87
CA SER A 60 -2.43 -13.62 -38.80
C SER A 60 -3.37 -14.66 -38.13
N VAL A 61 -2.86 -15.50 -37.24
CA VAL A 61 -3.60 -16.62 -36.62
C VAL A 61 -4.22 -16.21 -35.28
N GLY A 62 -3.69 -15.19 -34.62
CA GLY A 62 -4.11 -14.72 -33.31
C GLY A 62 -3.54 -15.56 -32.16
N LEU A 63 -3.68 -15.04 -30.93
CA LEU A 63 -3.32 -15.82 -29.74
C LEU A 63 -4.28 -17.01 -29.55
N PRO A 64 -3.83 -18.08 -28.86
CA PRO A 64 -4.65 -19.26 -28.62
C PRO A 64 -5.98 -18.92 -27.94
N LYS A 65 -7.06 -19.56 -28.42
CA LYS A 65 -8.40 -19.42 -27.85
C LYS A 65 -8.42 -19.85 -26.38
N GLU A 66 -7.78 -20.97 -26.04
CA GLU A 66 -7.87 -21.54 -24.70
C GLU A 66 -7.12 -20.71 -23.65
N ILE A 67 -7.78 -20.48 -22.53
CA ILE A 67 -7.22 -19.75 -21.38
C ILE A 67 -6.27 -20.68 -20.60
N PHE A 68 -5.07 -20.19 -20.29
CA PHE A 68 -4.13 -20.94 -19.45
C PHE A 68 -4.39 -20.70 -17.96
N TRP A 69 -5.44 -21.33 -17.43
CA TRP A 69 -5.94 -21.09 -16.07
C TRP A 69 -4.91 -21.23 -14.95
N LYS A 70 -3.92 -22.12 -15.07
CA LYS A 70 -2.86 -22.25 -14.06
C LYS A 70 -2.02 -20.97 -13.94
N MET A 71 -1.77 -20.27 -15.05
CA MET A 71 -1.08 -18.97 -15.01
C MET A 71 -2.02 -17.86 -14.52
N VAL A 72 -3.29 -17.90 -14.90
CA VAL A 72 -4.29 -16.96 -14.37
C VAL A 72 -4.35 -17.06 -12.85
N GLU A 73 -4.52 -18.27 -12.32
CA GLU A 73 -4.50 -18.57 -10.89
C GLU A 73 -3.19 -18.14 -10.24
N PHE A 74 -2.03 -18.43 -10.86
CA PHE A 74 -0.75 -17.95 -10.36
C PHE A 74 -0.69 -16.42 -10.30
N ASN A 75 -1.24 -15.67 -11.25
CA ASN A 75 -1.19 -14.20 -11.19
C ASN A 75 -2.22 -13.61 -10.22
N VAL A 76 -3.41 -14.21 -10.14
CA VAL A 76 -4.39 -13.87 -9.11
C VAL A 76 -3.83 -14.15 -7.71
N SER A 77 -2.99 -15.19 -7.55
CA SER A 77 -2.40 -15.62 -6.27
C SER A 77 -1.05 -14.96 -5.94
N ALA A 78 -0.06 -15.04 -6.84
CA ALA A 78 1.34 -14.67 -6.63
C ALA A 78 1.61 -13.18 -6.91
N LYS A 79 0.96 -12.58 -7.92
CA LYS A 79 0.85 -11.11 -7.95
C LYS A 79 -0.14 -10.61 -6.88
N GLY A 80 -0.84 -11.52 -6.19
CA GLY A 80 -1.87 -11.26 -5.18
C GLY A 80 -1.51 -11.51 -3.73
N GLY A 81 -0.25 -11.84 -3.43
CA GLY A 81 0.25 -11.65 -2.09
C GLY A 81 0.28 -10.15 -1.81
N LEU A 82 -0.54 -9.70 -0.87
CA LEU A 82 -0.38 -8.39 -0.29
C LEU A 82 0.88 -8.46 0.59
N SER A 83 2.05 -8.18 0.00
CA SER A 83 3.29 -8.12 0.76
C SER A 83 3.20 -6.99 1.78
N PHE A 84 4.01 -7.07 2.83
CA PHE A 84 4.07 -6.02 3.85
C PHE A 84 4.22 -4.63 3.21
N GLU A 85 5.15 -4.47 2.26
CA GLU A 85 5.44 -3.21 1.58
C GLU A 85 4.27 -2.66 0.75
N ARG A 86 3.31 -3.52 0.38
CA ARG A 86 2.18 -3.20 -0.50
C ARG A 86 0.83 -3.16 0.21
N ILE A 87 0.78 -3.33 1.54
CA ILE A 87 -0.50 -3.34 2.27
C ILE A 87 -1.28 -2.04 2.13
N ALA A 88 -0.59 -0.89 2.11
CA ALA A 88 -1.20 0.41 1.87
C ALA A 88 -1.66 0.62 0.41
N ALA A 89 -1.22 -0.23 -0.51
CA ALA A 89 -1.62 -0.24 -1.92
C ALA A 89 -2.79 -1.21 -2.20
N ILE A 90 -3.59 -1.54 -1.18
CA ILE A 90 -4.76 -2.43 -1.30
C ILE A 90 -5.72 -1.98 -2.42
N SER A 91 -5.88 -0.68 -2.61
CA SER A 91 -6.67 -0.10 -3.72
C SER A 91 -6.27 -0.65 -5.08
N GLU A 92 -4.98 -0.56 -5.40
CA GLU A 92 -4.44 -1.02 -6.70
C GLU A 92 -4.70 -2.51 -6.88
N ARG A 93 -4.68 -3.27 -5.78
CA ARG A 93 -4.89 -4.71 -5.84
C ARG A 93 -6.35 -5.07 -6.07
N ILE A 94 -7.28 -4.40 -5.39
CA ILE A 94 -8.72 -4.58 -5.63
C ILE A 94 -9.05 -4.18 -7.08
N ASP A 95 -8.51 -3.06 -7.53
CA ASP A 95 -8.70 -2.55 -8.89
C ASP A 95 -8.17 -3.51 -9.95
N PHE A 96 -6.96 -4.07 -9.74
CA PHE A 96 -6.41 -5.14 -10.58
C PHE A 96 -7.31 -6.36 -10.63
N LEU A 97 -7.78 -6.87 -9.49
CA LEU A 97 -8.63 -8.07 -9.47
C LEU A 97 -9.95 -7.83 -10.23
N ALA A 98 -10.60 -6.69 -10.01
CA ALA A 98 -11.88 -6.36 -10.63
C ALA A 98 -11.77 -6.16 -12.16
N SER A 99 -10.75 -5.44 -12.61
CA SER A 99 -10.53 -5.21 -14.05
C SER A 99 -10.13 -6.48 -14.79
N GLU A 100 -9.26 -7.32 -14.22
CA GLU A 100 -8.91 -8.61 -14.82
C GLU A 100 -10.13 -9.54 -14.86
N TYR A 101 -10.95 -9.58 -13.80
CA TYR A 101 -12.19 -10.36 -13.78
C TYR A 101 -13.08 -10.02 -14.97
N CYS A 102 -13.36 -8.73 -15.17
CA CYS A 102 -14.21 -8.26 -16.27
C CYS A 102 -13.58 -8.55 -17.64
N THR A 103 -12.26 -8.37 -17.77
CA THR A 103 -11.53 -8.68 -19.01
C THR A 103 -11.62 -10.17 -19.39
N TYR A 104 -11.49 -11.07 -18.42
CA TYR A 104 -11.65 -12.50 -18.68
C TYR A 104 -13.12 -12.87 -18.95
N ARG A 105 -14.10 -12.22 -18.32
CA ARG A 105 -15.51 -12.41 -18.67
C ARG A 105 -15.79 -12.06 -20.13
N GLU A 106 -15.35 -10.90 -20.58
CA GLU A 106 -15.52 -10.45 -21.97
C GLU A 106 -14.84 -11.40 -22.96
N ARG A 107 -13.62 -11.83 -22.64
CA ARG A 107 -12.92 -12.84 -23.44
C ARG A 107 -13.71 -14.13 -23.52
N ILE A 108 -14.28 -14.60 -22.40
CA ILE A 108 -15.03 -15.86 -22.38
C ILE A 108 -16.29 -15.75 -23.23
N ALA A 109 -17.05 -14.67 -23.09
CA ALA A 109 -18.26 -14.41 -23.86
C ALA A 109 -17.98 -14.29 -25.38
N ARG A 110 -16.82 -13.78 -25.76
CA ARG A 110 -16.41 -13.68 -27.17
C ARG A 110 -15.94 -15.02 -27.75
N ASP A 111 -15.09 -15.73 -27.02
CA ASP A 111 -14.33 -16.86 -27.57
C ASP A 111 -15.03 -18.22 -27.38
N PHE A 112 -15.97 -18.34 -26.43
CA PHE A 112 -16.62 -19.59 -26.05
C PHE A 112 -18.15 -19.48 -26.14
N SER A 113 -18.82 -20.63 -26.28
CA SER A 113 -20.30 -20.69 -26.33
C SER A 113 -20.82 -22.00 -25.77
N GLY A 114 -22.04 -22.01 -25.24
CA GLY A 114 -22.73 -23.23 -24.78
C GLY A 114 -22.05 -23.85 -23.54
N GLU A 115 -21.91 -25.18 -23.52
CA GLU A 115 -21.29 -25.87 -22.36
C GLU A 115 -19.83 -25.44 -22.10
N GLU A 116 -19.10 -25.07 -23.16
CA GLU A 116 -17.70 -24.66 -23.00
C GLU A 116 -17.63 -23.32 -22.25
N GLU A 117 -18.49 -22.37 -22.60
CA GLU A 117 -18.60 -21.07 -21.93
C GLU A 117 -18.92 -21.23 -20.44
N ILE A 118 -19.91 -22.05 -20.11
CA ILE A 118 -20.30 -22.33 -18.72
C ILE A 118 -19.10 -22.86 -17.92
N LYS A 119 -18.35 -23.83 -18.48
CA LYS A 119 -17.16 -24.39 -17.84
C LYS A 119 -16.02 -23.38 -17.68
N GLN A 120 -15.86 -22.44 -18.61
CA GLN A 120 -14.85 -21.38 -18.47
C GLN A 120 -15.26 -20.37 -17.40
N ILE A 121 -16.54 -20.02 -17.35
CA ILE A 121 -17.11 -19.15 -16.31
C ILE A 121 -16.96 -19.76 -14.92
N GLU A 122 -17.33 -21.02 -14.72
CA GLU A 122 -17.18 -21.68 -13.41
C GLU A 122 -15.73 -21.65 -12.92
N LYS A 123 -14.76 -21.86 -13.82
CA LYS A 123 -13.33 -21.74 -13.50
C LYS A 123 -12.92 -20.32 -13.15
N LEU A 124 -13.46 -19.33 -13.85
CA LEU A 124 -13.21 -17.93 -13.54
C LEU A 124 -13.69 -17.58 -12.13
N GLU A 125 -14.94 -17.91 -11.80
CA GLU A 125 -15.54 -17.61 -10.51
C GLU A 125 -14.78 -18.30 -9.36
N ASP A 126 -14.38 -19.57 -9.52
CA ASP A 126 -13.58 -20.30 -8.51
C ASP A 126 -12.23 -19.61 -8.27
N ILE A 127 -11.48 -19.32 -9.34
CA ILE A 127 -10.14 -18.73 -9.23
C ILE A 127 -10.21 -17.34 -8.60
N TRP A 128 -11.19 -16.51 -8.98
CA TRP A 128 -11.34 -15.17 -8.43
C TRP A 128 -11.82 -15.19 -7.00
N SER A 129 -12.79 -16.04 -6.65
CA SER A 129 -13.27 -16.17 -5.27
C SER A 129 -12.11 -16.54 -4.33
N ARG A 130 -11.29 -17.53 -4.70
CA ARG A 130 -10.09 -17.91 -3.93
C ARG A 130 -9.00 -16.83 -3.93
N GLY A 131 -8.93 -16.01 -4.97
CA GLY A 131 -8.00 -14.88 -5.06
C GLY A 131 -8.38 -13.74 -4.12
N LEU A 132 -9.65 -13.35 -4.17
CA LEU A 132 -10.23 -12.30 -3.33
C LEU A 132 -10.17 -12.68 -1.86
N GLU A 133 -10.54 -13.92 -1.51
CA GLU A 133 -10.45 -14.44 -0.15
C GLU A 133 -9.02 -14.35 0.40
N ARG A 134 -8.01 -14.69 -0.41
CA ARG A 134 -6.60 -14.56 -0.01
C ARG A 134 -6.17 -13.12 0.21
N LEU A 135 -6.61 -12.19 -0.64
CA LEU A 135 -6.36 -10.76 -0.45
C LEU A 135 -6.97 -10.26 0.86
N ILE A 136 -8.25 -10.59 1.07
CA ILE A 136 -9.00 -10.22 2.27
C ILE A 136 -8.28 -10.74 3.51
N ASN A 137 -8.00 -12.04 3.58
CA ASN A 137 -7.37 -12.63 4.75
C ASN A 137 -5.98 -12.07 4.99
N ALA A 138 -5.18 -11.87 3.95
CA ALA A 138 -3.86 -11.23 4.10
C ALA A 138 -3.96 -9.82 4.72
N TYR A 139 -4.98 -9.03 4.35
CA TYR A 139 -5.18 -7.70 4.91
C TYR A 139 -5.78 -7.73 6.32
N THR A 140 -6.82 -8.54 6.55
CA THR A 140 -7.57 -8.55 7.81
C THR A 140 -6.81 -9.28 8.91
N GLU A 141 -6.04 -10.32 8.61
CA GLU A 141 -5.16 -11.00 9.59
C GLU A 141 -3.91 -10.19 9.94
N THR A 142 -3.64 -9.08 9.24
CA THR A 142 -2.50 -8.20 9.53
C THR A 142 -2.96 -6.87 10.09
N VAL A 143 -3.69 -6.07 9.31
CA VAL A 143 -4.20 -4.75 9.73
C VAL A 143 -5.39 -4.92 10.66
N GLY A 144 -6.36 -5.77 10.31
CA GLY A 144 -7.53 -6.02 11.16
C GLY A 144 -7.16 -6.56 12.54
N ASP A 145 -6.32 -7.61 12.58
CA ASP A 145 -5.75 -8.16 13.82
C ASP A 145 -5.02 -7.09 14.65
N PHE A 146 -4.24 -6.21 14.01
CA PHE A 146 -3.56 -5.13 14.71
C PHE A 146 -4.55 -4.15 15.34
N PHE A 147 -5.61 -3.77 14.63
CA PHE A 147 -6.65 -2.88 15.16
C PHE A 147 -7.41 -3.52 16.32
N GLU A 148 -7.82 -4.79 16.20
CA GLU A 148 -8.56 -5.50 17.24
C GLU A 148 -7.74 -5.69 18.52
N ARG A 149 -6.45 -6.04 18.38
CA ARG A 149 -5.53 -6.16 19.53
C ARG A 149 -5.32 -4.84 20.27
N ASN A 150 -5.58 -3.71 19.60
CA ASN A 150 -5.46 -2.37 20.14
C ASN A 150 -6.82 -1.68 20.34
N GLY A 151 -7.85 -2.47 20.67
CA GLY A 151 -9.12 -1.96 21.21
C GLY A 151 -10.22 -1.66 20.20
N ALA A 152 -9.97 -1.76 18.88
CA ALA A 152 -11.01 -1.62 17.87
C ALA A 152 -11.72 -2.97 17.65
N VAL A 153 -12.62 -3.35 18.57
CA VAL A 153 -13.31 -4.64 18.54
C VAL A 153 -14.22 -4.77 17.30
N GLY A 154 -14.12 -5.92 16.60
CA GLY A 154 -14.92 -6.21 15.40
C GLY A 154 -14.37 -5.59 14.12
N GLU A 155 -13.21 -4.94 14.18
CA GLU A 155 -12.62 -4.25 13.05
C GLU A 155 -12.24 -5.20 11.92
N LYS A 156 -11.83 -6.43 12.24
CA LYS A 156 -11.40 -7.41 11.26
C LYS A 156 -12.54 -7.75 10.28
N GLU A 157 -13.72 -8.02 10.81
CA GLU A 157 -14.92 -8.30 10.02
C GLU A 157 -15.44 -7.06 9.30
N TYR A 158 -15.34 -5.88 9.92
CA TYR A 158 -15.71 -4.62 9.27
C TYR A 158 -14.83 -4.31 8.05
N MET A 159 -13.52 -4.48 8.16
CA MET A 159 -12.59 -4.35 7.04
C MET A 159 -12.82 -5.41 5.96
N ARG A 160 -13.10 -6.67 6.35
CA ARG A 160 -13.47 -7.75 5.43
C ARG A 160 -14.67 -7.37 4.57
N HIS A 161 -15.74 -6.92 5.21
CA HIS A 161 -16.96 -6.47 4.54
C HIS A 161 -16.69 -5.30 3.58
N SER A 162 -15.93 -4.32 4.05
CA SER A 162 -15.56 -3.14 3.26
C SER A 162 -14.81 -3.52 1.96
N ILE A 163 -13.85 -4.45 2.04
CA ILE A 163 -13.11 -4.92 0.86
C ILE A 163 -14.05 -5.60 -0.15
N LEU A 164 -15.00 -6.42 0.32
CA LEU A 164 -15.97 -7.09 -0.54
C LEU A 164 -16.87 -6.10 -1.27
N VAL A 165 -17.39 -5.09 -0.55
CA VAL A 165 -18.23 -4.03 -1.13
C VAL A 165 -17.45 -3.24 -2.18
N ILE A 166 -16.23 -2.80 -1.87
CA ILE A 166 -15.38 -2.07 -2.83
C ILE A 166 -15.09 -2.92 -4.06
N TYR A 167 -14.75 -4.20 -3.89
CA TYR A 167 -14.48 -5.10 -5.02
C TYR A 167 -15.69 -5.22 -5.94
N GLN A 168 -16.89 -5.43 -5.37
CA GLN A 168 -18.11 -5.54 -6.14
C GLN A 168 -18.43 -4.24 -6.90
N GLN A 169 -18.32 -3.09 -6.23
CA GLN A 169 -18.50 -1.78 -6.87
C GLN A 169 -17.55 -1.58 -8.05
N LYS A 170 -16.28 -1.98 -7.90
CA LYS A 170 -15.29 -1.91 -8.98
C LYS A 170 -15.65 -2.82 -10.15
N VAL A 171 -16.10 -4.04 -9.88
CA VAL A 171 -16.57 -4.96 -10.93
C VAL A 171 -17.73 -4.34 -11.71
N ASP A 172 -18.70 -3.75 -11.03
CA ASP A 172 -19.87 -3.15 -11.68
C ASP A 172 -19.49 -1.91 -12.51
N GLN A 173 -18.58 -1.08 -12.01
CA GLN A 173 -18.03 0.06 -12.76
C GLN A 173 -17.30 -0.37 -14.04
N TYR A 174 -16.46 -1.42 -13.95
CA TYR A 174 -15.75 -1.93 -15.13
C TYR A 174 -16.71 -2.54 -16.14
N LYS A 175 -17.76 -3.24 -15.70
CA LYS A 175 -18.79 -3.78 -16.60
C LYS A 175 -19.53 -2.65 -17.33
N GLU A 176 -19.99 -1.63 -16.60
CA GLU A 176 -20.67 -0.48 -17.20
C GLU A 176 -19.77 0.23 -18.23
N PHE A 177 -18.49 0.43 -17.89
CA PHE A 177 -17.53 1.02 -18.83
C PHE A 177 -17.37 0.17 -20.10
N LEU A 178 -17.29 -1.15 -19.98
CA LEU A 178 -17.16 -2.07 -21.11
C LEU A 178 -18.41 -2.09 -22.00
N GLU A 179 -19.61 -2.03 -21.40
CA GLU A 179 -20.89 -1.93 -22.12
C GLU A 179 -20.97 -0.65 -22.96
N GLN A 180 -20.49 0.47 -22.40
CA GLN A 180 -20.45 1.77 -23.08
C GLN A 180 -19.30 1.86 -24.11
N ASN A 181 -18.25 1.04 -23.97
CA ASN A 181 -17.03 1.10 -24.78
C ASN A 181 -16.63 -0.29 -25.32
N PRO A 182 -17.44 -0.92 -26.18
CA PRO A 182 -17.25 -2.32 -26.62
C PRO A 182 -16.02 -2.54 -27.53
N ASP A 183 -15.32 -1.48 -27.93
CA ASP A 183 -14.01 -1.52 -28.59
C ASP A 183 -13.06 -0.49 -27.95
N TYR A 184 -13.02 -0.45 -26.61
CA TYR A 184 -12.15 0.46 -25.84
C TYR A 184 -10.68 0.36 -26.26
N ALA A 185 -10.25 -0.81 -26.72
CA ALA A 185 -8.89 -1.05 -27.18
C ALA A 185 -8.65 -0.59 -28.63
N GLN A 186 -9.71 -0.22 -29.37
CA GLN A 186 -9.75 0.11 -30.80
C GLN A 186 -8.94 -0.88 -31.66
N LEU A 187 -9.20 -2.16 -31.44
CA LEU A 187 -8.52 -3.27 -32.12
C LEU A 187 -9.34 -3.82 -33.30
N LYS A 188 -10.67 -3.62 -33.30
CA LYS A 188 -11.54 -4.20 -34.32
C LYS A 188 -11.15 -3.69 -35.71
N GLY A 189 -10.87 -4.62 -36.62
CA GLY A 189 -10.46 -4.32 -37.99
C GLY A 189 -9.04 -3.75 -38.13
N SER A 190 -8.26 -3.66 -37.04
CA SER A 190 -6.85 -3.29 -37.07
C SER A 190 -5.95 -4.51 -37.32
N GLN A 191 -4.71 -4.27 -37.75
CA GLN A 191 -3.67 -5.31 -37.83
C GLN A 191 -3.33 -5.92 -36.45
N ASP A 192 -3.70 -5.23 -35.37
CA ASP A 192 -3.41 -5.62 -33.99
C ASP A 192 -4.57 -6.41 -33.35
N ALA A 193 -5.59 -6.80 -34.11
CA ALA A 193 -6.77 -7.53 -33.59
C ALA A 193 -6.42 -8.82 -32.83
N TRP A 194 -5.25 -9.40 -33.09
CA TRP A 194 -4.72 -10.56 -32.35
C TRP A 194 -4.54 -10.28 -30.84
N LEU A 195 -4.38 -9.02 -30.43
CA LEU A 195 -4.28 -8.57 -29.03
C LEU A 195 -5.58 -8.73 -28.23
N GLU A 196 -6.74 -8.91 -28.88
CA GLU A 196 -8.02 -9.08 -28.17
C GLU A 196 -8.04 -10.30 -27.23
N ARG A 197 -7.16 -11.27 -27.48
CA ARG A 197 -6.96 -12.47 -26.66
C ARG A 197 -5.81 -12.35 -25.65
N ASP A 198 -5.10 -11.23 -25.60
CA ASP A 198 -4.15 -10.93 -24.54
C ASP A 198 -4.90 -10.27 -23.37
N SER A 199 -5.32 -11.09 -22.39
CA SER A 199 -6.07 -10.59 -21.24
C SER A 199 -5.26 -9.64 -20.36
N TYR A 200 -3.92 -9.72 -20.33
CA TYR A 200 -3.10 -8.75 -19.58
C TYR A 200 -3.08 -7.41 -20.28
N PHE A 201 -2.94 -7.40 -21.61
CA PHE A 201 -3.02 -6.18 -22.40
C PHE A 201 -4.37 -5.50 -22.23
N MET A 202 -5.43 -6.27 -22.44
CA MET A 202 -6.79 -5.78 -22.37
C MET A 202 -7.11 -5.27 -20.95
N GLY A 203 -6.65 -5.97 -19.90
CA GLY A 203 -6.82 -5.55 -18.51
C GLY A 203 -6.01 -4.29 -18.14
N ASP A 204 -4.74 -4.21 -18.54
CA ASP A 204 -3.90 -3.02 -18.32
C ASP A 204 -4.47 -1.80 -19.05
N LEU A 205 -4.91 -1.97 -20.30
CA LEU A 205 -5.52 -0.90 -21.08
C LEU A 205 -6.88 -0.49 -20.50
N LEU A 206 -7.69 -1.44 -20.02
CA LEU A 206 -8.95 -1.16 -19.36
C LEU A 206 -8.75 -0.28 -18.13
N ARG A 207 -7.83 -0.65 -17.22
CA ARG A 207 -7.49 0.17 -16.04
C ARG A 207 -6.99 1.57 -16.41
N LEU A 208 -6.16 1.64 -17.43
CA LEU A 208 -5.56 2.88 -17.90
C LEU A 208 -6.57 3.85 -18.53
N LEU A 209 -7.54 3.33 -19.30
CA LEU A 209 -8.59 4.15 -19.87
C LEU A 209 -9.65 4.50 -18.84
N PHE A 210 -10.01 3.55 -17.99
CA PHE A 210 -10.92 3.80 -16.89
C PHE A 210 -10.41 4.90 -15.95
N SER A 211 -9.10 4.89 -15.63
CA SER A 211 -8.46 5.98 -14.86
C SER A 211 -8.37 7.30 -15.65
N GLY A 212 -8.17 7.24 -16.98
CA GLY A 212 -8.11 8.42 -17.85
C GLY A 212 -9.45 9.15 -18.05
N VAL A 213 -10.58 8.44 -17.96
CA VAL A 213 -11.94 8.97 -18.24
C VAL A 213 -12.58 9.67 -17.02
N LYS A 214 -11.87 9.80 -15.88
CA LYS A 214 -12.39 10.40 -14.64
C LYS A 214 -13.70 9.75 -14.14
N MET A 215 -13.93 8.47 -14.43
CA MET A 215 -14.95 7.64 -13.75
C MET A 215 -14.46 7.14 -12.37
N GLN A 216 -13.39 7.73 -11.84
CA GLN A 216 -13.09 7.74 -10.41
C GLN A 216 -13.83 8.86 -9.66
N ALA A 217 -14.71 9.60 -10.35
CA ALA A 217 -15.69 10.45 -9.69
C ALA A 217 -16.69 9.55 -8.94
N GLN A 218 -16.51 9.51 -7.62
CA GLN A 218 -17.46 9.03 -6.63
C GLN A 218 -17.70 7.51 -6.68
N LEU A 219 -16.83 6.75 -6.00
CA LEU A 219 -17.38 5.72 -5.11
C LEU A 219 -18.30 6.48 -4.14
N THR A 220 -19.57 6.63 -4.53
CA THR A 220 -20.60 7.18 -3.67
C THR A 220 -20.49 6.42 -2.36
N ASN A 221 -20.32 7.13 -1.24
CA ASN A 221 -20.40 6.56 0.09
C ASN A 221 -21.61 5.61 0.10
N SER A 222 -21.38 4.31 0.01
CA SER A 222 -22.47 3.33 0.04
C SER A 222 -23.12 3.31 1.42
N GLY A 223 -22.58 4.07 2.38
CA GLY A 223 -22.92 4.02 3.80
C GLY A 223 -22.49 2.70 4.43
N ASP A 224 -21.90 1.79 3.65
CA ASP A 224 -21.70 0.39 3.99
C ASP A 224 -20.21 0.06 3.95
N GLY A 225 -19.53 0.33 5.07
CA GLY A 225 -18.11 0.05 5.25
C GLY A 225 -17.17 1.22 5.00
N TYR A 226 -15.87 0.90 5.04
CA TYR A 226 -14.78 1.80 4.71
C TYR A 226 -14.67 2.06 3.22
N GLN A 227 -14.18 3.26 2.91
CA GLN A 227 -13.74 3.62 1.56
C GLN A 227 -12.34 3.05 1.27
N VAL A 228 -11.97 3.09 0.00
CA VAL A 228 -10.61 2.72 -0.46
C VAL A 228 -9.52 3.49 0.31
N ILE A 229 -9.72 4.80 0.50
CA ILE A 229 -8.76 5.66 1.17
C ILE A 229 -8.62 5.34 2.66
N ASP A 230 -9.71 4.90 3.30
CA ASP A 230 -9.69 4.46 4.70
C ASP A 230 -8.82 3.20 4.86
N LEU A 231 -9.01 2.20 3.99
CA LEU A 231 -8.20 0.98 4.02
C LEU A 231 -6.72 1.29 3.69
N ALA A 232 -6.46 2.16 2.72
CA ALA A 232 -5.08 2.58 2.41
C ALA A 232 -4.40 3.24 3.63
N ALA A 233 -5.11 4.14 4.32
CA ALA A 233 -4.60 4.81 5.51
C ALA A 233 -4.37 3.86 6.70
N ALA A 234 -5.31 2.94 6.96
CA ALA A 234 -5.17 1.92 7.99
C ALA A 234 -3.95 1.01 7.72
N GLY A 235 -3.77 0.60 6.47
CA GLY A 235 -2.58 -0.14 6.02
C GLY A 235 -1.28 0.65 6.19
N ALA A 236 -1.26 1.93 5.82
CA ALA A 236 -0.08 2.79 5.95
C ALA A 236 0.31 3.04 7.43
N PHE A 237 -0.68 3.17 8.31
CA PHE A 237 -0.46 3.29 9.74
C PHE A 237 0.14 1.99 10.32
N TYR A 238 -0.43 0.83 10.00
CA TYR A 238 0.12 -0.47 10.39
C TYR A 238 1.54 -0.69 9.86
N GLN A 239 1.83 -0.34 8.59
CA GLN A 239 3.19 -0.41 8.04
C GLN A 239 4.18 0.38 8.88
N SER A 240 3.80 1.60 9.25
CA SER A 240 4.65 2.48 10.05
C SER A 240 4.90 1.91 11.44
N ALA A 241 3.86 1.40 12.11
CA ALA A 241 4.01 0.76 13.41
C ALA A 241 4.88 -0.51 13.31
N LYS A 242 4.69 -1.32 12.26
CA LYS A 242 5.42 -2.58 12.10
C LYS A 242 6.90 -2.39 11.84
N LYS A 243 7.24 -1.43 10.98
CA LYS A 243 8.61 -1.11 10.59
C LYS A 243 9.48 -0.76 11.80
N TRP A 244 8.96 0.10 12.69
CA TRP A 244 9.76 0.67 13.79
C TRP A 244 9.53 -0.03 15.15
N LEU A 245 8.31 -0.45 15.45
CA LEU A 245 7.91 -0.78 16.84
C LEU A 245 7.50 -2.25 17.04
N ILE A 246 6.81 -2.86 16.08
CA ILE A 246 6.36 -4.26 16.23
C ILE A 246 7.53 -5.23 16.00
N ASN A 247 8.39 -4.95 15.02
CA ASN A 247 9.55 -5.78 14.70
C ASN A 247 10.82 -5.36 15.44
N GLN A 248 10.71 -4.45 16.42
CA GLN A 248 11.84 -3.96 17.20
C GLN A 248 12.60 -5.12 17.84
N LYS A 249 13.83 -5.37 17.37
CA LYS A 249 14.69 -6.46 17.84
C LYS A 249 15.44 -6.08 19.11
N SER A 250 15.76 -4.80 19.24
CA SER A 250 16.41 -4.25 20.42
C SER A 250 15.46 -4.35 21.60
N THR A 251 16.04 -4.67 22.73
CA THR A 251 15.29 -4.95 23.95
C THR A 251 15.83 -4.20 25.17
N ALA A 252 16.93 -3.48 24.97
CA ALA A 252 17.54 -2.51 25.87
C ALA A 252 17.19 -1.08 25.39
N VAL A 253 15.91 -0.84 25.12
CA VAL A 253 15.40 0.42 24.56
C VAL A 253 15.28 1.46 25.67
N SER A 254 15.89 2.64 25.47
CA SER A 254 15.79 3.77 26.40
C SER A 254 14.45 4.49 26.32
N GLU A 255 14.08 5.22 27.38
CA GLU A 255 12.89 6.06 27.40
C GLU A 255 12.89 7.11 26.27
N GLU A 256 14.06 7.69 25.99
CA GLU A 256 14.31 8.63 24.90
C GLU A 256 14.04 7.98 23.53
N GLN A 257 14.60 6.79 23.29
CA GLN A 257 14.44 6.06 22.03
C GLN A 257 12.97 5.69 21.80
N LEU A 258 12.33 5.05 22.79
CA LEU A 258 10.94 4.63 22.67
C LEU A 258 10.02 5.85 22.47
N GLY A 259 10.27 6.94 23.20
CA GLY A 259 9.53 8.18 23.05
C GLY A 259 9.67 8.80 21.65
N VAL A 260 10.87 8.75 21.07
CA VAL A 260 11.12 9.21 19.69
C VAL A 260 10.43 8.31 18.66
N GLU A 261 10.51 6.98 18.78
CA GLU A 261 9.88 6.04 17.85
C GLU A 261 8.34 6.12 17.90
N LEU A 262 7.75 6.18 19.11
CA LEU A 262 6.31 6.36 19.30
C LEU A 262 5.85 7.76 18.86
N GLY A 263 6.68 8.78 19.08
CA GLY A 263 6.46 10.14 18.61
C GLY A 263 6.49 10.23 17.08
N PHE A 264 7.39 9.48 16.44
CA PHE A 264 7.48 9.38 14.99
C PHE A 264 6.23 8.72 14.38
N LEU A 265 5.72 7.66 14.99
CA LEU A 265 4.43 7.09 14.62
C LEU A 265 3.27 8.10 14.84
N ALA A 266 3.33 8.89 15.92
CA ALA A 266 2.35 9.95 16.20
C ALA A 266 2.33 11.02 15.11
N MET A 267 3.48 11.38 14.54
CA MET A 267 3.56 12.34 13.44
C MET A 267 2.77 11.86 12.23
N LYS A 268 2.94 10.59 11.87
CA LYS A 268 2.22 9.97 10.76
C LYS A 268 0.73 9.86 11.05
N LEU A 269 0.34 9.55 12.29
CA LEU A 269 -1.05 9.62 12.72
C LEU A 269 -1.62 11.03 12.52
N VAL A 270 -0.93 12.08 12.96
CA VAL A 270 -1.41 13.46 12.80
C VAL A 270 -1.66 13.82 11.34
N VAL A 271 -0.75 13.43 10.44
CA VAL A 271 -0.94 13.61 8.99
C VAL A 271 -2.20 12.91 8.50
N LEU A 272 -2.41 11.63 8.85
CA LEU A 272 -3.62 10.90 8.46
C LEU A 272 -4.88 11.56 9.01
N LEU A 273 -4.87 12.00 10.28
CA LEU A 273 -6.03 12.67 10.89
C LEU A 273 -6.40 13.99 10.17
N GLN A 274 -5.43 14.65 9.54
CA GLN A 274 -5.61 15.88 8.77
C GLN A 274 -6.10 15.63 7.33
N THR A 275 -6.00 14.42 6.80
CA THR A 275 -6.54 14.06 5.47
C THR A 275 -8.06 14.19 5.46
N GLU A 276 -8.61 15.12 4.66
CA GLU A 276 -10.04 15.47 4.68
C GLU A 276 -10.95 14.31 4.23
N GLU A 277 -10.47 13.51 3.28
CA GLU A 277 -11.22 12.42 2.66
C GLU A 277 -11.36 11.18 3.56
N LEU A 278 -10.57 11.07 4.63
CA LEU A 278 -10.70 9.96 5.57
C LEU A 278 -11.96 10.06 6.40
N SER A 279 -12.64 8.93 6.56
CA SER A 279 -13.86 8.82 7.34
C SER A 279 -13.62 9.20 8.81
N ALA A 280 -14.60 9.87 9.42
CA ALA A 280 -14.55 10.22 10.84
C ALA A 280 -14.40 8.96 11.72
N SER A 281 -15.06 7.86 11.33
CA SER A 281 -14.98 6.58 12.04
C SER A 281 -13.56 6.01 12.05
N LEU A 282 -12.86 6.00 10.91
CA LEU A 282 -11.46 5.57 10.89
C LEU A 282 -10.58 6.48 11.74
N LYS A 283 -10.74 7.82 11.61
CA LYS A 283 -9.93 8.79 12.37
C LYS A 283 -10.06 8.57 13.88
N GLU A 284 -11.26 8.28 14.37
CA GLU A 284 -11.49 7.97 15.78
C GLU A 284 -10.79 6.68 16.19
N LYS A 285 -10.96 5.59 15.43
CA LYS A 285 -10.32 4.30 15.71
C LYS A 285 -8.80 4.38 15.65
N LEU A 286 -8.22 5.12 14.70
CA LEU A 286 -6.77 5.33 14.60
C LEU A 286 -6.19 5.99 15.87
N LYS A 287 -6.92 6.94 16.48
CA LYS A 287 -6.50 7.54 17.76
C LYS A 287 -6.50 6.48 18.87
N GLY A 288 -7.60 5.75 19.01
CA GLY A 288 -7.72 4.71 20.04
C GLY A 288 -6.68 3.59 19.89
N VAL A 289 -6.46 3.13 18.65
CA VAL A 289 -5.43 2.14 18.31
C VAL A 289 -4.04 2.65 18.65
N TYR A 290 -3.73 3.91 18.32
CA TYR A 290 -2.43 4.49 18.67
C TYR A 290 -2.22 4.59 20.18
N ASP A 291 -3.20 5.12 20.91
CA ASP A 291 -3.10 5.28 22.36
C ASP A 291 -2.96 3.91 23.05
N SER A 292 -3.76 2.91 22.65
CA SER A 292 -3.63 1.53 23.14
C SER A 292 -2.28 0.89 22.77
N PHE A 293 -1.73 1.20 21.61
CA PHE A 293 -0.45 0.64 21.16
C PHE A 293 0.74 1.24 21.92
N VAL A 294 0.68 2.53 22.28
CA VAL A 294 1.66 3.18 23.17
C VAL A 294 1.72 2.45 24.51
N ASP A 295 0.55 2.25 25.15
CA ASP A 295 0.47 1.57 26.44
C ASP A 295 0.98 0.13 26.35
N TYR A 296 0.58 -0.59 25.29
CA TYR A 296 1.07 -1.95 25.02
C TYR A 296 2.60 -2.00 24.90
N LYS A 297 3.23 -1.08 24.15
CA LYS A 297 4.68 -1.08 23.94
C LYS A 297 5.46 -0.80 25.21
N ILE A 298 4.98 0.10 26.07
CA ILE A 298 5.59 0.37 27.37
C ILE A 298 5.48 -0.88 28.26
N GLU A 299 4.31 -1.51 28.32
CA GLU A 299 4.09 -2.70 29.14
C GLU A 299 4.86 -3.92 28.64
N ASP A 300 4.98 -4.10 27.32
CA ASP A 300 5.75 -5.19 26.69
C ASP A 300 7.24 -5.12 27.08
N LEU A 301 7.82 -3.92 27.02
CA LEU A 301 9.20 -3.69 27.47
C LEU A 301 9.33 -3.85 29.00
N ASN A 302 8.40 -3.33 29.79
CA ASN A 302 8.40 -3.51 31.24
C ASN A 302 8.31 -4.98 31.65
N LYS A 303 7.48 -5.77 30.96
CA LYS A 303 7.37 -7.21 31.18
C LYS A 303 8.69 -7.91 30.89
N ARG A 304 9.36 -7.57 29.78
CA ARG A 304 10.68 -8.11 29.45
C ARG A 304 11.75 -7.74 30.49
N GLN A 305 11.73 -6.50 30.98
CA GLN A 305 12.62 -6.06 32.06
C GLN A 305 12.37 -6.86 33.35
N GLU A 306 11.10 -7.11 33.69
CA GLU A 306 10.73 -7.92 34.86
C GLU A 306 11.15 -9.39 34.71
N GLU A 307 10.98 -9.98 33.53
CA GLU A 307 11.43 -11.34 33.21
C GLU A 307 12.96 -11.46 33.33
N ALA A 308 13.72 -10.52 32.76
CA ALA A 308 15.18 -10.50 32.81
C ALA A 308 15.73 -10.29 34.24
N LYS A 309 15.03 -9.51 35.05
CA LYS A 309 15.34 -9.32 36.47
C LYS A 309 15.22 -10.60 37.29
N HIS A 310 14.28 -11.48 36.93
CA HIS A 310 14.00 -12.73 37.62
C HIS A 310 14.65 -13.96 36.97
N ASP A 311 15.47 -13.77 35.93
CA ASP A 311 16.23 -14.86 35.31
C ASP A 311 17.24 -15.43 36.33
N PRO A 312 17.17 -16.73 36.68
CA PRO A 312 18.06 -17.34 37.66
C PRO A 312 19.54 -17.32 37.26
N TYR A 313 19.85 -17.02 35.99
CA TYR A 313 21.22 -16.89 35.48
C TYR A 313 21.67 -15.43 35.33
N SER A 314 20.82 -14.44 35.63
CA SER A 314 21.17 -13.03 35.55
C SER A 314 22.05 -12.59 36.72
N ILE A 315 23.28 -12.19 36.41
CA ILE A 315 24.24 -11.66 37.39
C ILE A 315 23.98 -10.16 37.64
N GLN A 316 23.15 -9.52 36.81
CA GLN A 316 22.92 -8.07 36.79
C GLN A 316 21.44 -7.70 37.00
N ALA A 317 20.72 -8.42 37.86
CA ALA A 317 19.30 -8.17 38.13
C ALA A 317 18.96 -6.70 38.49
N HIS A 318 19.89 -5.99 39.13
CA HIS A 318 19.78 -4.56 39.48
C HIS A 318 19.73 -3.62 38.26
N SER A 319 20.26 -4.05 37.11
CA SER A 319 20.26 -3.29 35.85
C SER A 319 18.92 -3.29 35.13
N TYR A 320 17.96 -4.10 35.59
CA TYR A 320 16.64 -4.23 35.00
C TYR A 320 15.59 -3.52 35.86
N SER A 321 14.94 -2.52 35.27
CA SER A 321 13.90 -1.73 35.92
C SER A 321 12.82 -1.34 34.92
N LYS A 322 11.62 -1.07 35.43
CA LYS A 322 10.55 -0.52 34.61
C LYS A 322 10.99 0.81 33.99
N LEU A 323 10.50 1.06 32.78
CA LEU A 323 10.64 2.33 32.09
C LEU A 323 9.94 3.44 32.88
N ASP A 324 10.54 4.63 32.87
CA ASP A 324 9.83 5.84 33.25
C ASP A 324 8.87 6.26 32.12
N ALA A 325 7.60 5.88 32.28
CA ALA A 325 6.55 6.18 31.32
C ALA A 325 6.37 7.69 31.10
N GLU A 326 6.59 8.53 32.11
CA GLU A 326 6.46 9.98 31.94
C GLU A 326 7.53 10.54 31.00
N SER A 327 8.76 10.02 31.08
CA SER A 327 9.85 10.36 30.15
C SER A 327 9.51 9.92 28.72
N VAL A 328 8.97 8.72 28.52
CA VAL A 328 8.50 8.25 27.21
C VAL A 328 7.40 9.19 26.67
N HIS A 329 6.38 9.47 27.49
CA HIS A 329 5.28 10.37 27.15
C HIS A 329 5.74 11.81 26.92
N TYR A 330 6.81 12.26 27.55
CA TYR A 330 7.36 13.58 27.32
C TYR A 330 7.85 13.72 25.87
N TRP A 331 8.75 12.84 25.42
CA TRP A 331 9.33 12.91 24.07
C TRP A 331 8.28 12.74 22.97
N LEU A 332 7.37 11.77 23.11
CA LEU A 332 6.32 11.57 22.12
C LEU A 332 5.37 12.79 22.04
N ARG A 333 5.05 13.43 23.17
CA ARG A 333 4.22 14.64 23.21
C ARG A 333 4.91 15.83 22.56
N GLN A 334 6.22 16.00 22.75
CA GLN A 334 6.98 17.08 22.08
C GLN A 334 6.88 16.96 20.56
N MET A 335 7.06 15.74 20.02
CA MET A 335 6.95 15.48 18.58
C MET A 335 5.52 15.68 18.08
N ARG A 336 4.53 15.07 18.76
CA ARG A 336 3.10 15.19 18.41
C ARG A 336 2.59 16.63 18.43
N THR A 337 3.01 17.43 19.41
CA THR A 337 2.63 18.85 19.50
C THR A 337 3.27 19.65 18.38
N SER A 338 4.54 19.39 18.06
CA SER A 338 5.26 20.14 17.02
C SER A 338 4.69 19.89 15.63
N ILE A 339 4.34 18.64 15.29
CA ILE A 339 3.69 18.32 14.01
C ILE A 339 2.28 18.92 13.91
N GLN A 340 1.51 18.96 15.01
CA GLN A 340 0.20 19.61 15.04
C GLN A 340 0.29 21.12 14.77
N GLN A 341 1.43 21.73 15.10
CA GLN A 341 1.73 23.14 14.80
C GLN A 341 2.34 23.34 13.41
N GLY A 342 2.54 22.27 12.62
CA GLY A 342 3.18 22.32 11.31
C GLY A 342 4.71 22.41 11.35
N ASN A 343 5.34 22.24 12.51
CA ASN A 343 6.77 22.43 12.72
C ASN A 343 7.55 21.10 12.63
N VAL A 344 7.62 20.53 11.43
CA VAL A 344 8.38 19.29 11.17
C VAL A 344 9.88 19.50 11.38
N GLU A 345 10.41 20.63 10.93
CA GLU A 345 11.84 20.97 11.05
C GLU A 345 12.30 20.95 12.51
N LYS A 346 11.52 21.54 13.42
CA LYS A 346 11.77 21.52 14.85
C LYS A 346 11.93 20.11 15.41
N ILE A 347 11.18 19.14 14.90
CA ILE A 347 11.25 17.76 15.39
C ILE A 347 12.63 17.16 15.07
N PHE A 348 13.07 17.29 13.82
CA PHE A 348 14.31 16.69 13.36
C PHE A 348 15.56 17.47 13.76
N LEU A 349 15.49 18.80 13.86
CA LEU A 349 16.66 19.64 14.16
C LEU A 349 16.82 19.97 15.64
N GLU A 350 15.76 19.86 16.45
CA GLU A 350 15.81 20.21 17.87
C GLU A 350 15.38 19.05 18.77
N ILE A 351 14.17 18.50 18.58
CA ILE A 351 13.59 17.56 19.55
C ILE A 351 14.33 16.23 19.59
N ILE A 352 14.63 15.64 18.43
CA ILE A 352 15.39 14.38 18.35
C ILE A 352 16.82 14.56 18.90
N PRO A 353 17.58 15.62 18.52
CA PRO A 353 18.87 15.93 19.14
C PRO A 353 18.80 16.11 20.66
N LEU A 354 17.77 16.79 21.19
CA LEU A 354 17.58 16.94 22.64
C LEU A 354 17.31 15.60 23.34
N ALA A 355 16.58 14.69 22.71
CA ALA A 355 16.38 13.33 23.23
C ALA A 355 17.70 12.56 23.31
N TYR A 356 18.55 12.69 22.28
CA TYR A 356 19.88 12.11 22.28
C TYR A 356 20.79 12.71 23.37
N GLU A 357 20.77 14.04 23.56
CA GLU A 357 21.52 14.68 24.64
C GLU A 357 21.09 14.19 26.03
N GLU A 358 19.78 14.00 26.24
CA GLU A 358 19.26 13.47 27.50
C GLU A 358 19.69 12.01 27.73
N PHE A 359 19.66 11.18 26.69
CA PHE A 359 20.22 9.84 26.72
C PHE A 359 21.71 9.87 27.10
N GLN A 360 22.51 10.75 26.48
CA GLN A 360 23.93 10.88 26.75
C GLN A 360 24.24 11.31 28.20
N LYS A 361 23.41 12.18 28.81
CA LYS A 361 23.59 12.52 30.23
C LYS A 361 23.49 11.28 31.11
N LYS A 362 22.48 10.43 30.87
CA LYS A 362 22.25 9.21 31.66
C LYS A 362 23.35 8.16 31.48
N THR A 363 23.97 8.09 30.30
CA THR A 363 25.15 7.23 30.09
C THR A 363 26.41 7.78 30.76
N VAL A 364 26.66 9.11 30.68
CA VAL A 364 27.79 9.78 31.34
C VAL A 364 27.70 9.72 32.86
N GLU A 365 26.49 9.83 33.41
CA GLU A 365 26.21 9.66 34.84
C GLU A 365 26.39 8.22 35.32
N LYS A 366 26.72 7.28 34.41
CA LYS A 366 26.93 5.86 34.69
C LYS A 366 25.71 5.23 35.37
N SER A 367 24.52 5.50 34.82
CA SER A 367 23.32 4.74 35.17
C SER A 367 23.64 3.24 35.19
N GLU A 368 23.14 2.51 36.17
CA GLU A 368 23.38 1.05 36.27
C GLU A 368 22.44 0.23 35.38
N LEU A 369 21.51 0.91 34.69
CA LEU A 369 20.45 0.28 33.91
C LEU A 369 20.96 -0.21 32.55
N GLU A 370 20.51 -1.39 32.12
CA GLU A 370 20.93 -2.06 30.88
C GLU A 370 20.78 -1.15 29.65
N ARG A 371 19.64 -0.47 29.53
CA ARG A 371 19.30 0.43 28.42
C ARG A 371 20.18 1.68 28.27
N TYR A 372 21.08 1.91 29.23
CA TYR A 372 22.07 3.00 29.19
C TYR A 372 23.52 2.47 29.17
N GLN A 373 23.71 1.15 28.97
CA GLN A 373 25.03 0.54 28.78
C GLN A 373 25.39 0.39 27.31
N GLN A 374 26.68 0.15 27.06
CA GLN A 374 27.23 -0.13 25.73
C GLN A 374 27.16 -1.64 25.42
N PRO A 375 26.88 -2.05 24.16
CA PRO A 375 26.46 -1.21 23.04
C PRO A 375 24.97 -0.85 23.12
N ASN A 376 24.58 0.30 22.57
CA ASN A 376 23.19 0.74 22.46
C ASN A 376 22.89 1.34 21.08
N ASP A 377 21.61 1.34 20.68
CA ASP A 377 21.18 1.80 19.36
C ASP A 377 21.46 3.30 19.11
N TRP A 378 21.67 4.10 20.17
CA TRP A 378 22.02 5.51 20.04
C TRP A 378 23.48 5.75 19.62
N ASP A 379 24.37 4.77 19.78
CA ASP A 379 25.80 4.92 19.46
C ASP A 379 26.03 5.26 17.98
N ASP A 380 25.22 4.63 17.11
CA ASP A 380 25.28 4.81 15.66
C ASP A 380 24.13 5.68 15.12
N PHE A 381 23.30 6.31 15.98
CA PHE A 381 22.08 7.01 15.56
C PHE A 381 22.31 8.11 14.52
N PHE A 382 23.38 8.89 14.69
CA PHE A 382 23.78 9.96 13.76
C PHE A 382 24.80 9.48 12.71
N SER A 383 25.07 8.17 12.63
CA SER A 383 25.92 7.62 11.58
C SER A 383 25.19 7.56 10.23
N ASP A 384 25.95 7.63 9.14
CA ASP A 384 25.39 7.49 7.80
C ASP A 384 25.02 6.02 7.51
N ALA A 385 23.72 5.77 7.33
CA ALA A 385 23.17 4.44 7.03
C ALA A 385 23.62 3.85 5.68
N GLU A 386 24.40 4.58 4.86
CA GLU A 386 24.90 4.10 3.55
C GLU A 386 26.02 3.06 3.66
N HIS A 387 26.69 2.96 4.81
CA HIS A 387 27.82 2.04 5.01
C HIS A 387 27.42 0.67 5.55
N ILE A 388 26.13 0.41 5.81
CA ILE A 388 25.65 -0.84 6.37
C ILE A 388 25.36 -1.83 5.25
N THR A 389 26.36 -2.65 4.91
CA THR A 389 26.30 -3.66 3.85
C THR A 389 25.61 -4.95 4.33
N TYR A 390 24.29 -4.90 4.57
CA TYR A 390 23.51 -6.15 4.57
C TYR A 390 23.06 -6.49 3.15
N PRO A 391 23.07 -7.77 2.70
CA PRO A 391 22.78 -8.14 1.31
C PRO A 391 21.33 -7.94 0.85
N ALA A 392 20.48 -7.22 1.60
CA ALA A 392 19.07 -7.01 1.26
C ALA A 392 18.54 -5.72 1.91
N GLY A 393 18.53 -4.62 1.16
CA GLY A 393 17.90 -3.36 1.56
C GLY A 393 18.62 -2.59 2.68
N LYS A 394 18.37 -1.28 2.77
CA LYS A 394 18.80 -0.49 3.95
C LYS A 394 18.06 -1.08 5.16
N PRO A 395 18.75 -1.51 6.23
CA PRO A 395 18.07 -2.09 7.38
C PRO A 395 17.16 -1.03 8.04
N ASP A 396 16.00 -1.49 8.53
CA ASP A 396 15.03 -0.68 9.29
C ASP A 396 15.57 -0.38 10.69
N ASP A 397 16.75 0.24 10.75
CA ASP A 397 17.50 0.51 11.98
C ASP A 397 17.18 1.91 12.52
N PHE A 398 17.32 2.06 13.83
CA PHE A 398 17.16 3.31 14.56
C PHE A 398 18.29 4.30 14.24
N HIS A 399 18.22 4.91 13.04
CA HIS A 399 19.14 5.94 12.57
C HIS A 399 18.38 7.18 12.10
N TYR A 400 18.98 8.34 12.32
CA TYR A 400 18.43 9.65 11.96
C TYR A 400 18.06 9.74 10.47
N ASN A 401 18.99 9.37 9.58
CA ASN A 401 18.77 9.43 8.13
C ASN A 401 17.67 8.46 7.66
N THR A 402 17.57 7.27 8.27
CA THR A 402 16.51 6.31 7.96
C THR A 402 15.14 6.85 8.34
N MET A 403 15.01 7.50 9.50
CA MET A 403 13.76 8.15 9.93
C MET A 403 13.36 9.29 8.99
N MET A 404 14.31 10.16 8.57
CA MET A 404 14.03 11.23 7.61
C MET A 404 13.58 10.69 6.25
N ILE A 405 14.27 9.68 5.72
CA ILE A 405 13.88 9.05 4.44
C ILE A 405 12.48 8.44 4.56
N ASP A 406 12.21 7.71 5.64
CA ASP A 406 10.91 7.08 5.87
C ASP A 406 9.77 8.09 6.02
N TRP A 407 10.04 9.24 6.67
CA TRP A 407 9.11 10.36 6.74
C TRP A 407 8.78 10.90 5.34
N ASN A 408 9.79 11.19 4.54
CA ASN A 408 9.61 11.73 3.20
C ASN A 408 8.83 10.76 2.31
N ILE A 409 9.17 9.47 2.35
CA ILE A 409 8.43 8.43 1.62
C ILE A 409 6.97 8.37 2.09
N PHE A 410 6.71 8.48 3.40
CA PHE A 410 5.36 8.48 3.93
C PHE A 410 4.55 9.69 3.44
N ILE A 411 5.11 10.89 3.53
CA ILE A 411 4.45 12.11 3.05
C ILE A 411 4.19 12.05 1.55
N GLU A 412 5.16 11.61 0.75
CA GLU A 412 4.99 11.46 -0.69
C GLU A 412 3.86 10.47 -1.01
N LYS A 413 3.81 9.33 -0.31
CA LYS A 413 2.74 8.34 -0.48
C LYS A 413 1.37 8.90 -0.10
N ILE A 414 1.23 9.54 1.06
CA ILE A 414 -0.07 10.10 1.48
C ILE A 414 -0.49 11.24 0.55
N ALA A 415 0.42 12.13 0.16
CA ALA A 415 0.13 13.19 -0.81
C ALA A 415 -0.32 12.61 -2.17
N ASN A 416 0.35 11.55 -2.65
CA ASN A 416 -0.01 10.87 -3.89
C ASN A 416 -1.31 10.06 -3.78
N GLN A 417 -1.67 9.58 -2.59
CA GLN A 417 -2.95 8.93 -2.31
C GLN A 417 -4.10 9.93 -2.19
N SER A 418 -3.85 11.13 -1.66
CA SER A 418 -4.78 12.27 -1.62
C SER A 418 -4.91 12.99 -2.96
N SER A 419 -3.97 12.83 -3.89
CA SER A 419 -4.09 13.35 -5.26
C SER A 419 -5.02 12.49 -6.13
N PHE A 420 -6.30 12.48 -5.76
CA PHE A 420 -7.40 12.64 -6.72
C PHE A 420 -7.58 14.11 -7.13
N MET A 421 -6.82 15.04 -6.53
CA MET A 421 -6.67 16.40 -7.02
C MET A 421 -5.47 16.54 -7.97
N VAL A 422 -5.80 16.87 -9.22
CA VAL A 422 -5.01 17.69 -10.15
C VAL A 422 -3.57 17.18 -10.40
N MET A 423 -3.42 16.38 -11.47
CA MET A 423 -2.23 16.52 -12.32
C MET A 423 -2.18 17.97 -12.79
N ASN A 424 -1.47 18.83 -12.07
CA ASN A 424 -0.94 20.05 -12.64
C ASN A 424 0.39 19.65 -13.29
N ASP A 425 0.24 19.47 -14.59
CA ASP A 425 1.18 19.76 -15.65
C ASP A 425 2.32 20.72 -15.24
N LYS A 426 3.49 20.47 -15.85
CA LYS A 426 4.80 21.16 -15.74
C LYS A 426 5.77 20.64 -14.69
N ARG A 427 6.57 19.65 -15.11
CA ARG A 427 8.03 19.75 -14.98
C ARG A 427 8.67 19.56 -16.35
N LEU A 428 9.30 20.65 -16.79
CA LEU A 428 10.37 20.69 -17.79
C LEU A 428 11.53 19.81 -17.36
#